data_AF-A0AAU7Q9R8-F1
#
_entry.id   AF-A0AAU7Q9R8-F1
#
_cell.length_a   1.000
_cell.length_b   1.000
_cell.length_c   1.000
_cell.angle_alpha   90.00
_cell.angle_beta   90.00
_cell.angle_gamma   90.00
#
_symmetry.space_group_name_H-M   'P 1'
#
loop_
_entity.id
_entity.type
_entity.pdbx_description
1 polymer ?
#
loop_
_entity_poly.entity_id
_entity_poly.type
_entity_poly.pdbx_seq_one_letter_code
_entity_poly.pdbx_strand_id
1 'polypeptide(L)' 'MAKQKVQVVLLSGEQVQAIREIQEQQRQKSGIGVAPTIHEIARGLVDQALAQHGSKAS' A
#
# COMPACT_ATOMS: atom_id res chain seq x y z
N MET A 1 1.73 4.46 -21.90
CA MET A 1 1.36 3.86 -20.60
C MET A 1 -0.03 4.37 -20.22
N ALA A 2 -1.05 3.52 -20.18
CA ALA A 2 -2.38 3.96 -19.75
C ALA A 2 -2.31 4.41 -18.28
N LYS A 3 -2.75 5.63 -17.99
CA LYS A 3 -2.81 6.17 -16.63
C LYS A 3 -3.76 5.26 -15.83
N GLN A 4 -3.21 4.40 -14.96
CA GLN A 4 -4.04 3.59 -14.07
C GLN A 4 -4.99 4.53 -13.34
N LYS A 5 -6.30 4.31 -13.54
CA LYS A 5 -7.35 5.18 -13.02
C LYS A 5 -7.50 4.90 -11.53
N VAL A 6 -6.70 5.59 -10.72
CA VAL A 6 -6.75 5.50 -9.26
C VAL A 6 -7.94 6.31 -8.73
N GLN A 7 -8.72 5.71 -7.83
CA GLN A 7 -9.76 6.39 -7.07
C GLN A 7 -9.27 6.67 -5.66
N VAL A 8 -9.71 7.79 -5.08
CA VAL A 8 -9.34 8.19 -3.72
C VAL A 8 -10.29 7.52 -2.74
N VAL A 9 -9.72 6.82 -1.76
CA VAL A 9 -10.45 6.23 -0.62
C VAL A 9 -9.97 6.90 0.65
N LEU A 10 -10.91 7.24 1.53
CA LEU A 10 -10.58 7.84 2.82
C LEU A 10 -10.11 6.75 3.78
N LEU A 11 -8.99 7.03 4.45
CA LEU A 11 -8.44 6.20 5.52
C LEU A 11 -8.48 6.98 6.83
N SER A 12 -8.62 6.27 7.95
CA SER A 12 -8.50 6.89 9.27
C SER A 12 -7.05 7.32 9.54
N GLY A 13 -6.86 8.24 10.49
CA GLY A 13 -5.52 8.68 10.91
C GLY A 13 -4.66 7.52 11.40
N GLU A 14 -5.26 6.58 12.14
CA GLU A 14 -4.59 5.36 12.64
C GLU A 14 -4.14 4.45 11.49
N GLN A 15 -4.97 4.27 10.46
CA GLN A 15 -4.61 3.48 9.28
C GLN A 15 -3.44 4.12 8.52
N VAL A 16 -3.46 5.45 8.34
CA VAL A 16 -2.36 6.18 7.72
C VAL A 16 -1.08 6.06 8.54
N GLN A 17 -1.18 6.12 9.87
CA GLN A 17 -0.04 5.96 10.77
C GLN A 17 0.58 4.57 10.66
N ALA A 18 -0.24 3.51 10.66
CA ALA A 18 0.23 2.14 10.45
C ALA A 18 0.96 1.96 9.11
N ILE A 19 0.46 2.59 8.03
CA ILE A 19 1.11 2.56 6.72
C ILE A 19 2.48 3.28 6.75
N ARG A 20 2.60 4.38 7.50
CA ARG A 20 3.89 5.09 7.68
C ARG A 20 4.92 4.25 8.43
N GLU A 21 4.50 3.51 9.45
CA GLU A 21 5.38 2.60 10.18
C GLU A 21 5.91 1.49 9.27
N ILE A 22 5.05 0.93 8.40
CA ILE A 22 5.47 -0.04 7.38
C ILE A 22 6.49 0.58 6.42
N GLN A 23 6.26 1.83 5.98
CA GLN A 23 7.20 2.54 5.11
C GLN A 23 8.58 2.68 5.75
N GLU A 24 8.63 3.09 7.02
CA GLU A 24 9.88 3.30 7.75
C GLU A 24 10.62 1.97 7.97
N GLN A 25 9.91 0.89 8.30
CA GLN A 25 10.50 -0.46 8.40
C GLN A 25 11.12 -0.91 7.07
N GLN A 26 10.47 -0.63 5.94
CA GLN A 26 11.00 -0.97 4.61
C GLN A 26 12.21 -0.11 4.24
N ARG A 27 12.20 1.18 4.62
CA ARG A 27 13.34 2.09 4.44
C ARG A 27 14.58 1.58 5.15
N GLN A 28 14.43 1.13 6.40
CA GLN A 28 15.53 0.59 7.20
C GLN A 28 16.08 -0.73 6.65
N LYS A 29 15.23 -1.55 6.04
CA LYS A 29 15.61 -2.83 5.40
C LYS A 29 16.26 -2.63 4.02
N SER A 30 15.99 -1.51 3.37
CA SER A 30 16.55 -1.19 2.05
C SER A 30 17.97 -0.68 2.22
N GLY A 31 18.97 -1.47 1.80
CA GLY A 31 20.38 -1.07 1.84
C GLY A 31 20.73 0.16 0.99
N ILE A 32 19.78 0.66 0.19
CA ILE A 32 19.89 1.85 -0.67
C ILE A 32 18.98 2.98 -0.14
N GLY A 33 18.26 2.77 0.98
CA GLY A 33 17.38 3.76 1.60
C GLY A 33 16.10 4.07 0.81
N VAL A 34 15.74 3.23 -0.17
CA VAL A 34 14.54 3.39 -1.00
C VAL A 34 13.38 2.67 -0.33
N ALA A 35 12.32 3.41 -0.02
CA ALA A 35 11.06 2.87 0.47
C ALA A 35 9.93 3.20 -0.52
N PRO A 36 8.95 2.29 -0.71
CA PRO A 36 7.76 2.60 -1.49
C PRO A 36 6.97 3.75 -0.86
N THR A 37 6.19 4.43 -1.67
CA THR A 37 5.31 5.50 -1.21
C THR A 37 4.14 4.95 -0.40
N ILE A 38 3.54 5.82 0.44
CA ILE A 38 2.32 5.50 1.20
C ILE A 38 1.22 4.93 0.29
N HIS A 39 1.06 5.48 -0.92
CA HIS A 39 0.02 5.03 -1.87
C HIS A 39 0.31 3.61 -2.42
N GLU A 40 1.57 3.28 -2.65
CA GLU A 40 1.96 1.95 -3.12
C GLU A 40 1.77 0.90 -2.02
N ILE A 41 2.13 1.23 -0.78
CA ILE A 41 1.90 0.36 0.38
C ILE A 41 0.40 0.17 0.60
N ALA A 42 -0.39 1.25 0.62
CA ALA A 42 -1.84 1.18 0.81
C ALA A 42 -2.50 0.31 -0.24
N ARG A 43 -2.13 0.47 -1.52
CA ARG A 43 -2.66 -0.35 -2.61
C ARG A 43 -2.27 -1.81 -2.44
N GLY A 44 -1.01 -2.11 -2.16
CA GLY A 44 -0.55 -3.47 -1.95
C GLY A 44 -1.29 -4.18 -0.81
N LEU A 45 -1.53 -3.47 0.30
CA LEU A 45 -2.31 -4.01 1.43
C LEU A 45 -3.76 -4.30 1.03
N VAL A 46 -4.41 -3.40 0.29
CA VAL A 46 -5.77 -3.59 -0.21
C VAL A 46 -5.82 -4.76 -1.19
N ASP A 47 -4.88 -4.85 -2.13
CA ASP A 47 -4.79 -5.95 -3.10
C ASP A 47 -4.62 -7.31 -2.39
N GLN A 48 -3.76 -7.38 -1.37
CA GLN A 48 -3.54 -8.58 -0.56
C GLN A 48 -4.79 -8.97 0.23
N ALA A 49 -5.48 -8.01 0.83
CA ALA A 49 -6.70 -8.26 1.59
C ALA A 49 -7.84 -8.73 0.67
N LEU A 50 -7.99 -8.11 -0.51
CA LEU A 50 -8.96 -8.49 -1.51
C LEU A 50 -8.66 -9.88 -2.10
N ALA A 51 -7.39 -10.24 -2.33
CA ALA A 51 -7.02 -11.57 -2.79
C ALA A 51 -7.35 -12.68 -1.77
N GLN A 52 -7.36 -12.34 -0.47
CA GLN A 52 -7.69 -13.27 0.61
C GLN A 52 -9.19 -13.43 0.84
N HIS A 53 -9.99 -12.37 0.61
CA HIS A 53 -11.43 -12.36 0.88
C HIS A 53 -12.30 -12.50 -0.38
N GLY A 54 -11.76 -12.15 -1.54
CA GLY A 54 -12.40 -12.23 -2.84
C GLY A 54 -11.67 -13.23 -3.70
N SER A 55 -12.30 -14.41 -3.88
CA SER A 55 -12.05 -15.28 -5.01
C SER A 55 -11.86 -14.43 -6.28
N LYS A 56 -10.84 -14.78 -7.06
CA LYS A 56 -10.60 -14.30 -8.43
C LYS A 56 -11.89 -13.85 -9.10
N ALA A 57 -12.00 -12.56 -9.40
CA ALA A 57 -12.73 -12.15 -10.59
C ALA A 57 -11.79 -12.39 -11.78
N SER A 58 -11.56 -13.66 -12.10
CA SER A 58 -11.02 -14.11 -13.39
C SER A 58 -11.36 -15.57 -13.62
#